data_AF-A0A966URJ4-F1
#
_entry.id   AF-A0A966URJ4-F1
#
_cell.length_a   1.000
_cell.length_b   1.000
_cell.length_c   1.000
_cell.angle_alpha   90.00
_cell.angle_beta   90.00
_cell.angle_gamma   90.00
#
_symmetry.space_group_name_H-M   'P 1'
#
loop_
_entity.id
_entity.type
_entity.pdbx_description
1 polymer ?
#
loop_
_entity_poly.entity_id
_entity_poly.type
_entity_poly.pdbx_seq_one_letter_code
_entity_poly.pdbx_strand_id
1 'polypeptide(L)' 'MKNRYRVEIFDEVKSNDLTIYSDEGVNKEYLTELVFSNLRRFSGNVRAYVFDNLKKKKTTALYLPMEVIPKKTELTKLLG' A
#
# COMPACT_ATOMS: atom_id res chain seq x y z
N MET A 1 -10.07 19.89 0.02
CA MET A 1 -9.84 19.74 1.48
C MET A 1 -8.55 18.98 1.63
N LYS A 2 -7.56 19.55 2.35
CA LYS A 2 -6.24 18.92 2.48
C LYS A 2 -6.35 17.55 3.14
N ASN A 3 -5.63 16.56 2.62
CA ASN A 3 -5.54 15.18 3.05
C ASN A 3 -6.91 14.48 3.20
N ARG A 4 -7.83 14.70 2.25
CA ARG A 4 -9.16 14.07 2.30
C ARG A 4 -9.06 12.55 2.32
N TYR A 5 -8.19 11.97 1.51
CA TYR A 5 -8.01 10.53 1.42
C TYR A 5 -6.72 10.13 2.11
N ARG A 6 -6.77 9.03 2.86
CA ARG A 6 -5.61 8.39 3.47
C ARG A 6 -5.52 6.97 2.94
N VAL A 7 -4.45 6.71 2.20
CA VAL A 7 -4.08 5.37 1.74
C VAL A 7 -3.23 4.72 2.81
N GLU A 8 -3.63 3.54 3.25
CA GLU A 8 -2.91 2.76 4.25
C GLU A 8 -2.55 1.40 3.64
N ILE A 9 -1.26 1.09 3.56
CA ILE A 9 -0.74 -0.15 2.99
C ILE A 9 0.02 -0.89 4.09
N PHE A 10 -0.40 -2.13 4.34
CA PHE A 10 0.07 -2.97 5.43
C PHE A 10 0.56 -4.31 4.90
N ASP A 11 1.49 -4.92 5.62
CA ASP A 11 1.83 -6.35 5.55
C ASP A 11 1.74 -6.96 6.96
N GLU A 12 2.29 -8.15 7.17
CA GLU A 12 2.38 -8.80 8.47
C GLU A 12 3.41 -8.15 9.42
N VAL A 13 4.27 -7.28 8.90
CA VAL A 13 5.38 -6.65 9.62
C VAL A 13 5.12 -5.16 9.79
N LYS A 14 4.50 -4.78 10.92
CA LYS A 14 4.05 -3.39 11.18
C LYS A 14 5.07 -2.27 10.93
N SER A 15 6.38 -2.53 11.05
CA SER A 15 7.41 -1.53 10.74
C SER A 15 7.43 -1.11 9.27
N ASN A 16 6.80 -1.88 8.39
CA ASN A 16 6.71 -1.65 6.95
C ASN A 16 5.45 -0.87 6.56
N ASP A 17 4.59 -0.50 7.50
CA ASP A 17 3.33 0.20 7.25
C ASP A 17 3.55 1.52 6.48
N LEU A 18 2.78 1.72 5.41
CA LEU A 18 2.82 2.93 4.59
C LEU A 18 1.52 3.71 4.72
N THR A 19 1.61 4.97 5.12
CA THR A 19 0.47 5.89 5.07
C THR A 19 0.77 7.01 4.10
N ILE A 20 -0.11 7.20 3.12
CA ILE A 20 -0.01 8.27 2.12
C ILE A 20 -1.28 9.11 2.20
N TYR A 21 -1.12 10.42 2.16
CA TYR A 21 -2.25 11.35 2.14
C TYR A 21 -2.45 11.90 0.73
N SER A 22 -3.71 12.04 0.33
CA SER A 22 -4.11 12.60 -0.95
C SER A 22 -5.25 13.60 -0.78
N ASP A 23 -5.16 14.71 -1.49
CA ASP A 23 -6.25 15.70 -1.60
C ASP A 23 -7.29 15.26 -2.64
N GLU A 24 -6.85 14.45 -3.61
CA GLU A 24 -7.61 13.98 -4.76
C GLU A 24 -8.08 12.55 -4.58
N GLY A 25 -9.12 12.18 -5.33
CA GLY A 25 -9.68 10.82 -5.30
C GLY A 25 -8.63 9.78 -5.65
N VAL A 26 -8.56 8.72 -4.85
CA VAL A 26 -7.69 7.56 -5.11
C VAL A 26 -8.47 6.58 -5.98
N ASN A 27 -8.11 6.47 -7.26
CA ASN A 27 -8.65 5.45 -8.15
C ASN A 27 -7.87 4.13 -7.99
N LYS A 28 -8.35 3.07 -8.67
CA LYS A 28 -7.78 1.73 -8.55
C LYS A 28 -6.38 1.68 -9.15
N GLU A 29 -6.16 2.33 -10.28
CA GLU A 29 -4.91 2.34 -11.04
C GLU A 29 -3.79 3.00 -10.21
N TYR A 30 -4.04 4.20 -9.67
CA TYR A 30 -3.11 4.93 -8.82
C TYR A 30 -2.76 4.15 -7.55
N LEU A 31 -3.75 3.55 -6.89
CA LEU A 31 -3.49 2.72 -5.72
C LEU A 31 -2.61 1.51 -6.07
N THR A 32 -2.91 0.86 -7.20
CA THR A 32 -2.17 -0.30 -7.68
C THR A 32 -0.71 0.10 -7.89
N GLU A 33 -0.45 1.20 -8.59
CA GLU A 33 0.90 1.75 -8.80
C GLU A 33 1.61 2.05 -7.48
N LEU A 34 0.94 2.68 -6.51
CA LEU A 34 1.51 2.96 -5.19
C LEU A 34 1.94 1.68 -4.47
N VAL A 35 1.09 0.64 -4.48
CA VAL A 35 1.40 -0.63 -3.82
C VAL A 35 2.56 -1.34 -4.50
N PHE A 36 2.54 -1.45 -5.84
CA PHE A 36 3.61 -2.12 -6.59
C PHE A 36 4.95 -1.37 -6.51
N SER A 37 4.94 -0.04 -6.51
CA SER A 37 6.16 0.77 -6.37
C SER A 37 6.84 0.57 -5.01
N ASN A 38 6.07 0.21 -3.98
CA ASN A 38 6.55 -0.01 -2.62
C ASN A 38 6.66 -1.49 -2.24
N LEU A 39 6.42 -2.41 -3.18
CA LEU A 39 6.32 -3.85 -2.91
C LEU A 39 7.56 -4.42 -2.21
N ARG A 40 8.75 -3.89 -2.54
CA ARG A 40 10.04 -4.29 -1.94
C ARG A 40 10.13 -4.02 -0.45
N ARG A 41 9.36 -3.07 0.06
CA ARG A 41 9.34 -2.71 1.48
C ARG A 41 8.57 -3.72 2.31
N PHE A 42 7.56 -4.35 1.70
CA PHE A 42 6.69 -5.28 2.38
C PHE A 42 7.27 -6.70 2.42
N SER A 43 6.77 -7.50 3.36
CA SER A 43 7.16 -8.88 3.62
C SER A 43 5.92 -9.69 4.01
N GLY A 44 5.35 -10.42 3.05
CA GLY A 44 4.15 -11.25 3.22
C GLY A 44 2.93 -10.72 2.45
N ASN A 45 1.72 -10.97 2.93
CA ASN A 45 0.49 -10.54 2.28
C ASN A 45 0.27 -9.04 2.44
N VAL A 46 0.09 -8.34 1.33
CA VAL A 46 -0.10 -6.89 1.33
C VAL A 46 -1.59 -6.55 1.27
N ARG A 47 -2.03 -5.66 2.15
CA ARG A 47 -3.39 -5.11 2.17
C ARG A 47 -3.34 -3.60 2.04
N ALA A 48 -4.09 -3.06 1.10
CA ALA A 48 -4.24 -1.62 0.94
C ALA A 48 -5.67 -1.19 1.19
N TYR A 49 -5.81 -0.10 1.94
CA TYR A 49 -7.08 0.51 2.29
C TYR A 49 -7.07 1.99 1.92
N VAL A 50 -8.24 2.50 1.59
CA VAL A 50 -8.46 3.94 1.41
C VAL A 50 -9.47 4.40 2.44
N PHE A 51 -9.09 5.40 3.23
CA PHE A 51 -9.96 6.08 4.17
C PHE A 51 -10.36 7.45 3.63
N ASP A 52 -11.66 7.69 3.44
CA ASP A 52 -12.19 9.01 3.12
C ASP A 52 -12.51 9.75 4.42
N ASN A 53 -11.71 10.77 4.76
CA ASN A 53 -11.86 11.58 5.97
C ASN A 53 -13.14 12.40 6.00
N LEU A 54 -13.72 12.73 4.84
CA LEU A 54 -14.99 13.44 4.76
C LEU A 54 -16.15 12.51 5.08
N LYS A 55 -16.13 11.29 4.53
CA LYS A 55 -17.18 10.28 4.75
C LYS A 55 -16.96 9.42 5.99
N LYS A 56 -15.80 9.53 6.64
CA LYS A 56 -15.35 8.68 7.76
C LYS A 56 -15.45 7.19 7.47
N LYS A 57 -15.17 6.80 6.21
CA LYS A 57 -15.35 5.43 5.74
C LYS A 57 -14.01 4.84 5.27
N LYS A 58 -13.70 3.64 5.77
CA LYS A 58 -12.59 2.81 5.29
C LYS A 58 -13.09 1.83 4.24
N THR A 59 -12.39 1.75 3.12
CA THR A 59 -12.68 0.82 2.03
C THR A 59 -11.45 -0.03 1.77
N THR A 60 -11.61 -1.36 1.76
CA THR A 60 -10.56 -2.27 1.27
C THR A 60 -10.40 -2.05 -0.22
N ALA A 61 -9.20 -1.74 -0.65
CA ALA A 61 -8.97 -1.29 -2.01
C ALA A 61 -8.03 -2.23 -2.79
N LEU A 62 -7.15 -2.98 -2.09
CA LEU A 62 -6.35 -4.03 -2.70
C LEU A 62 -5.96 -5.12 -1.69
N TYR A 63 -5.90 -6.36 -2.16
CA TYR A 63 -5.26 -7.47 -1.45
C TYR A 63 -4.32 -8.19 -2.41
N LEU A 64 -3.04 -8.30 -2.03
CA LEU A 64 -2.02 -9.03 -2.76
C LEU A 64 -1.51 -10.18 -1.88
N PRO A 65 -1.86 -11.43 -2.20
CA PRO A 65 -1.33 -12.58 -1.50
C PRO A 65 0.17 -12.74 -1.78
N MET A 66 0.94 -13.20 -0.79
CA MET A 66 2.40 -13.29 -0.93
C MET A 66 2.83 -14.25 -2.05
N GLU A 67 2.00 -15.22 -2.41
CA GLU A 67 2.27 -16.18 -3.48
C GLU A 67 2.38 -15.53 -4.86
N VAL A 68 1.77 -14.36 -5.06
CA VAL A 68 1.86 -13.60 -6.33
C VAL A 68 2.94 -12.52 -6.30
N ILE A 69 3.55 -12.28 -5.14
CA ILE A 69 4.60 -11.27 -4.96
C ILE A 69 5.95 -11.91 -5.32
N PRO A 70 6.74 -11.29 -6.22
CA PRO A 70 8.07 -11.78 -6.53
C PRO A 70 8.93 -11.87 -5.26
N LYS A 71 9.54 -13.03 -5.02
CA LYS A 71 10.43 -13.22 -3.88
C LYS A 71 11.64 -12.28 -4.00
N LYS A 72 12.04 -11.67 -2.88
CA LYS A 72 13.30 -10.91 -2.80
C LYS A 72 14.46 -11.86 -3.14
N THR A 73 15.26 -11.51 -4.15
CA THR A 73 16.44 -12.27 -4.55
C THR A 73 17.69 -11.72 -3.87
N GLU A 74 18.80 -12.47 -3.89
CA GLU A 74 20.09 -12.01 -3.32
C GLU A 74 20.56 -10.69 -3.95
N LEU A 75 20.29 -10.47 -5.25
CA LEU A 75 20.57 -9.21 -5.95
C LEU A 75 19.83 -8.00 -5.34
N THR A 76 18.62 -8.20 -4.80
CA THR A 76 17.88 -7.13 -4.12
C THR A 76 18.41 -6.79 -2.73
N LYS A 77 19.23 -7.65 -2.10
CA LYS A 77 19.84 -7.36 -0.79
C LYS A 77 21.04 -6.41 -0.89
N LEU A 78 21.69 -6.34 -2.05
CA LEU A 78 22.89 -5.51 -2.28
C LEU A 78 22.58 -4.01 -2.47
N LEU A 79 21.30 -3.63 -2.57
CA LEU A 79 20.85 -2.25 -2.81
C LEU A 79 20.11 -1.64 -1.60
N GLY A 80 20.13 -2.32 -0.43
CA GLY A 80 19.47 -1.89 0.80
C GLY A 80 20.44 -1.40 1.85
#